data_AF-A0A3N6FET6-F1
#
_entry.id   AF-A0A3N6FET6-F1
#
_cell.length_a   1.000
_cell.length_b   1.000
_cell.length_c   1.000
_cell.angle_alpha   90.00
_cell.angle_beta   90.00
_cell.angle_gamma   90.00
#
_symmetry.space_group_name_H-M   'P 1'
#
loop_
_entity.id
_entity.type
_entity.pdbx_description
1 polymer ?
#
loop_
_entity_poly.entity_id
_entity_poly.type
_entity_poly.pdbx_seq_one_letter_code
_entity_poly.pdbx_strand_id
1 'polypeptide(L)'
;MPDVYKIMLDAELSKAFDVWSGYLNARTGEDPQVRARLRSTLESARVAAAEGDPASARALVAEMYDDAREAGLPWAPVPPGPCAADRQARDYVKDELRQVLPVHLRGDLDSIAIYLSVTGRRLQTAPGLDAASHQDILYISARAGMALDLAHPTAARRELERLKAIARRCGVEP
;
A
#
# COMPACT_ATOMS: atom_id res chain seq x y z
N MET A 1 12.01 -6.31 17.96
CA MET A 1 11.20 -5.40 17.12
C MET A 1 10.49 -6.27 16.10
N PRO A 2 9.18 -6.12 15.87
CA PRO A 2 8.49 -6.85 14.82
C PRO A 2 9.14 -6.58 13.47
N ASP A 3 9.18 -7.59 12.59
CA ASP A 3 9.67 -7.42 11.23
C ASP A 3 8.60 -6.72 10.39
N VAL A 4 8.59 -5.39 10.49
CA VAL A 4 7.61 -4.54 9.82
C VAL A 4 7.70 -4.67 8.29
N TYR A 5 8.89 -4.93 7.76
CA TYR A 5 9.07 -5.15 6.33
C TYR A 5 8.36 -6.43 5.88
N LYS A 6 8.49 -7.51 6.65
CA LYS A 6 7.72 -8.73 6.40
C LYS A 6 6.21 -8.49 6.49
N ILE A 7 5.74 -7.75 7.51
CA ILE A 7 4.31 -7.39 7.65
C ILE A 7 3.81 -6.62 6.42
N MET A 8 4.59 -5.67 5.89
CA MET A 8 4.27 -4.95 4.67
C MET A 8 4.14 -5.87 3.44
N LEU A 9 5.07 -6.81 3.26
CA LEU A 9 5.02 -7.77 2.16
C LEU A 9 3.82 -8.72 2.28
N ASP A 10 3.54 -9.18 3.50
CA ASP A 10 2.44 -10.10 3.77
C ASP A 10 1.07 -9.42 3.60
N ALA A 11 0.97 -8.12 3.87
CA ALA A 11 -0.26 -7.35 3.72
C ALA A 11 -0.70 -7.16 2.27
N GLU A 12 0.25 -7.00 1.33
CA GLU A 12 -0.06 -6.91 -0.11
C GLU A 12 -0.78 -8.19 -0.59
N LEU A 13 -0.21 -9.35 -0.25
CA LEU A 13 -0.76 -10.66 -0.60
C LEU A 13 -2.07 -10.94 0.15
N SER A 14 -2.12 -10.67 1.45
CA SER A 14 -3.33 -10.83 2.26
C SER A 14 -4.50 -10.04 1.69
N LYS A 15 -4.27 -8.78 1.31
CA LYS A 15 -5.27 -7.95 0.65
C LYS A 15 -5.74 -8.56 -0.67
N ALA A 16 -4.82 -9.05 -1.49
CA ALA A 16 -5.19 -9.66 -2.77
C ALA A 16 -6.05 -10.92 -2.55
N PHE A 17 -5.67 -11.76 -1.58
CA PHE A 17 -6.41 -12.96 -1.23
C PHE A 17 -7.82 -12.66 -0.73
N ASP A 18 -7.99 -11.64 0.10
CA ASP A 18 -9.30 -11.23 0.62
C ASP A 18 -10.22 -10.72 -0.49
N VAL A 19 -9.70 -9.85 -1.36
CA VAL A 19 -10.47 -9.32 -2.50
C VAL A 19 -10.91 -10.43 -3.44
N TRP A 20 -9.99 -11.32 -3.81
CA TRP A 20 -10.31 -12.45 -4.67
C TRP A 20 -11.26 -13.44 -4.00
N SER A 21 -11.11 -13.69 -2.70
CA SER A 21 -12.04 -14.55 -1.95
C SER A 21 -13.44 -13.97 -1.92
N GLY A 22 -13.58 -12.67 -1.64
CA GLY A 22 -14.85 -11.97 -1.65
C GLY A 22 -15.55 -12.10 -3.01
N TYR A 23 -14.82 -11.85 -4.09
CA TYR A 23 -15.34 -12.02 -5.45
C TYR A 23 -15.73 -13.48 -5.77
N LEU A 24 -14.88 -14.45 -5.42
CA LEU A 24 -15.12 -15.87 -5.69
C LEU A 24 -16.25 -16.47 -4.83
N ASN A 25 -16.57 -15.84 -3.71
CA ASN A 25 -17.71 -16.20 -2.86
C ASN A 25 -19.03 -15.51 -3.28
N ALA A 26 -18.95 -14.37 -3.95
CA ALA A 26 -20.12 -13.68 -4.47
C ALA A 26 -20.83 -14.48 -5.58
N ARG A 27 -22.16 -14.35 -5.67
CA ARG A 27 -22.97 -14.94 -6.74
C ARG A 27 -23.05 -13.98 -7.91
N THR A 28 -22.11 -14.09 -8.85
CA THR A 28 -22.00 -13.22 -10.03
C THR A 28 -22.69 -13.79 -11.28
N GLY A 29 -23.05 -15.07 -11.29
CA GLY A 29 -23.67 -15.74 -12.43
C GLY A 29 -22.70 -16.10 -13.58
N GLU A 30 -21.40 -15.93 -13.38
CA GLU A 30 -20.36 -16.26 -14.35
C GLU A 30 -20.10 -17.77 -14.45
N ASP A 31 -19.38 -18.18 -15.49
CA ASP A 31 -19.06 -19.58 -15.77
C ASP A 31 -18.44 -20.31 -14.54
N PRO A 32 -19.10 -21.36 -14.02
CA PRO A 32 -18.59 -22.15 -12.91
C PRO A 32 -17.20 -22.74 -13.15
N GLN A 33 -16.83 -23.08 -14.39
CA GLN A 33 -15.53 -23.67 -14.70
C GLN A 33 -14.41 -22.64 -14.59
N VAL A 34 -14.60 -21.44 -15.13
CA VAL A 34 -13.65 -20.32 -14.99
C VAL A 34 -13.46 -20.00 -13.50
N ARG A 35 -14.56 -19.94 -12.74
CA ARG A 35 -14.50 -19.68 -11.29
C ARG A 35 -13.80 -20.80 -10.51
N ALA A 36 -13.96 -22.06 -10.91
CA ALA A 36 -13.25 -23.17 -10.30
C ALA A 36 -11.74 -23.09 -10.54
N ARG A 37 -11.31 -22.71 -11.76
CA ARG A 37 -9.89 -22.46 -12.07
C ARG A 37 -9.33 -21.34 -11.21
N LEU A 38 -9.99 -20.18 -11.17
CA LEU A 38 -9.55 -19.04 -10.33
C LEU A 38 -9.47 -19.42 -8.84
N ARG A 39 -10.39 -20.24 -8.32
CA ARG A 39 -10.29 -20.76 -6.94
C ARG A 39 -9.06 -21.64 -6.74
N SER A 40 -8.75 -22.50 -7.70
CA SER A 40 -7.55 -23.34 -7.66
C SER A 40 -6.29 -22.48 -7.64
N THR A 41 -6.20 -21.48 -8.51
CA THR A 41 -5.06 -20.55 -8.58
C THR A 41 -4.90 -19.76 -7.27
N LEU A 42 -6.02 -19.28 -6.69
CA LEU A 42 -6.00 -18.59 -5.40
C LEU A 42 -5.47 -19.49 -4.27
N GLU A 43 -5.87 -20.76 -4.25
CA GLU A 43 -5.40 -21.70 -3.25
C GLU A 43 -3.91 -22.02 -3.42
N SER A 44 -3.44 -22.22 -4.66
CA SER A 44 -2.01 -22.35 -4.94
C SER A 44 -1.21 -21.12 -4.50
N ALA A 45 -1.76 -19.91 -4.70
CA ALA A 45 -1.10 -18.68 -4.27
C ALA A 45 -0.96 -18.60 -2.74
N ARG A 46 -1.99 -19.05 -2.00
CA ARG A 46 -1.94 -19.14 -0.53
C ARG A 46 -0.91 -20.15 -0.05
N VAL A 47 -0.86 -21.32 -0.68
CA VAL A 47 0.13 -22.36 -0.34
C VAL A 47 1.53 -21.83 -0.56
N ALA A 48 1.82 -21.21 -1.71
CA ALA A 48 3.12 -20.62 -1.99
C ALA A 48 3.51 -19.54 -0.95
N ALA A 49 2.57 -18.67 -0.58
CA ALA A 49 2.81 -17.67 0.45
C ALA A 49 3.10 -18.31 1.83
N ALA A 50 2.34 -19.34 2.22
CA ALA A 50 2.53 -20.06 3.48
C ALA A 50 3.87 -20.83 3.54
N GLU A 51 4.35 -21.32 2.40
CA GLU A 51 5.65 -21.97 2.24
C GLU A 51 6.82 -20.98 2.21
N GLY A 52 6.55 -19.67 2.27
CA GLY A 52 7.56 -18.63 2.27
C GLY A 52 8.07 -18.27 0.87
N ASP A 53 7.29 -18.54 -0.17
CA ASP A 53 7.55 -18.12 -1.54
C ASP A 53 6.57 -17.00 -1.98
N PRO A 54 6.81 -15.76 -1.51
CA PRO A 54 5.96 -14.63 -1.87
C PRO A 54 6.16 -14.17 -3.33
N ALA A 55 7.19 -14.64 -4.02
CA ALA A 55 7.39 -14.34 -5.44
C ALA A 55 6.41 -15.16 -6.29
N SER A 56 6.33 -16.47 -6.05
CA SER A 56 5.37 -17.35 -6.72
C SER A 56 3.93 -16.99 -6.36
N ALA A 57 3.65 -16.64 -5.10
CA ALA A 57 2.32 -16.18 -4.71
C ALA A 57 1.87 -14.93 -5.50
N ARG A 58 2.77 -13.96 -5.70
CA ARG A 58 2.48 -12.75 -6.51
C ARG A 58 2.28 -13.08 -7.99
N ALA A 59 3.08 -14.00 -8.54
CA ALA A 59 2.92 -14.45 -9.92
C ALA A 59 1.54 -15.09 -10.14
N LEU A 60 1.11 -15.98 -9.24
CA LEU A 60 -0.21 -16.62 -9.30
C LEU A 60 -1.35 -15.60 -9.17
N VAL A 61 -1.21 -14.59 -8.30
CA VAL A 61 -2.20 -13.49 -8.22
C VAL A 61 -2.24 -12.68 -9.52
N ALA A 62 -1.09 -12.45 -10.17
CA ALA A 62 -1.05 -11.79 -11.47
C ALA A 62 -1.76 -12.61 -12.54
N GLU A 63 -1.51 -13.93 -12.58
CA GLU A 63 -2.21 -14.87 -13.47
C GLU A 63 -3.73 -14.82 -13.27
N MET A 64 -4.22 -14.71 -12.03
CA MET A 64 -5.67 -14.55 -11.79
C MET A 64 -6.26 -13.30 -12.46
N TYR A 65 -5.53 -12.17 -12.46
CA TYR A 65 -5.98 -10.96 -13.15
C TYR A 65 -5.94 -11.12 -14.66
N ASP A 66 -4.98 -11.89 -15.19
CA ASP A 66 -4.90 -12.22 -16.61
C ASP A 66 -6.05 -13.15 -17.03
N ASP A 67 -6.25 -14.26 -16.34
CA ASP A 67 -7.32 -15.22 -16.57
C ASP A 67 -8.71 -14.57 -16.54
N ALA A 68 -8.96 -13.71 -15.56
CA ALA A 68 -10.24 -13.03 -15.43
C ALA A 68 -10.50 -12.04 -16.58
N ARG A 69 -9.44 -11.39 -17.08
CA ARG A 69 -9.51 -10.49 -18.22
C ARG A 69 -9.74 -11.26 -19.52
N GLU A 70 -9.02 -12.35 -19.73
CA GLU A 70 -9.17 -13.21 -20.91
C GLU A 70 -10.56 -13.85 -20.97
N ALA A 71 -11.09 -14.28 -19.83
CA ALA A 71 -12.45 -14.79 -19.72
C ALA A 71 -13.54 -13.70 -19.78
N GLY A 72 -13.17 -12.42 -19.83
CA GLY A 72 -14.10 -11.29 -19.91
C GLY A 72 -15.03 -11.17 -18.72
N LEU A 73 -14.55 -11.49 -17.51
CA LEU A 73 -15.37 -11.50 -16.29
C LEU A 73 -15.70 -10.06 -15.85
N PRO A 74 -16.97 -9.61 -15.97
CA PRO A 74 -17.32 -8.20 -15.82
C PRO A 74 -17.22 -7.69 -14.39
N TRP A 75 -17.29 -8.60 -13.41
CA TRP A 75 -17.26 -8.26 -11.98
C TRP A 75 -15.94 -8.63 -11.30
N ALA A 76 -14.96 -9.11 -12.06
CA ALA A 76 -13.68 -9.49 -11.50
C ALA A 76 -12.92 -8.27 -10.95
N PRO A 77 -12.16 -8.45 -9.85
CA PRO A 77 -11.25 -7.43 -9.37
C PRO A 77 -10.28 -6.97 -10.46
N VAL A 78 -10.06 -5.67 -10.55
CA VAL A 78 -9.06 -5.07 -11.46
C VAL A 78 -7.76 -4.86 -10.67
N PRO A 79 -6.58 -5.12 -11.26
CA PRO A 79 -5.31 -4.82 -10.59
C PRO A 79 -5.23 -3.32 -10.27
N PRO A 80 -4.95 -2.94 -9.01
CA PRO A 80 -4.83 -1.54 -8.65
C PRO A 80 -3.61 -0.91 -9.34
N GLY A 81 -3.72 0.37 -9.71
CA GLY A 81 -2.55 1.14 -10.14
C GLY A 81 -1.53 1.28 -8.98
N PRO A 82 -0.24 1.56 -9.27
CA PRO A 82 0.83 1.51 -8.25
C PRO A 82 0.55 2.32 -6.99
N CYS A 83 0.14 3.59 -7.12
CA CYS A 83 -0.17 4.43 -5.95
C CYS A 83 -1.38 3.93 -5.15
N ALA A 84 -2.34 3.26 -5.79
CA ALA A 84 -3.49 2.67 -5.11
C ALA A 84 -3.11 1.38 -4.40
N ALA A 85 -2.23 0.57 -5.01
CA ALA A 85 -1.67 -0.64 -4.40
C ALA A 85 -0.94 -0.29 -3.09
N ASP A 86 -0.03 0.69 -3.12
CA ASP A 86 0.69 1.16 -1.92
C ASP A 86 -0.26 1.63 -0.81
N ARG A 87 -1.27 2.42 -1.18
CA ARG A 87 -2.25 2.94 -0.20
C ARG A 87 -3.06 1.82 0.43
N GLN A 88 -3.51 0.85 -0.37
CA GLN A 88 -4.29 -0.29 0.09
C GLN A 88 -3.44 -1.22 0.98
N ALA A 89 -2.19 -1.46 0.61
CA ALA A 89 -1.25 -2.24 1.42
C ALA A 89 -1.04 -1.58 2.78
N ARG A 90 -0.76 -0.27 2.83
CA ARG A 90 -0.63 0.48 4.09
C ARG A 90 -1.87 0.40 4.98
N ASP A 91 -3.07 0.42 4.39
CA ASP A 91 -4.32 0.33 5.14
C ASP A 91 -4.47 -1.03 5.83
N TYR A 92 -4.09 -2.11 5.15
CA TYR A 92 -4.00 -3.46 5.74
C TYR A 92 -2.92 -3.54 6.83
N VAL A 93 -1.72 -3.03 6.54
CA VAL A 93 -0.59 -3.05 7.48
C VAL A 93 -0.91 -2.32 8.78
N LYS A 94 -1.67 -1.22 8.72
CA LYS A 94 -2.12 -0.48 9.91
C LYS A 94 -2.82 -1.40 10.91
N ASP A 95 -3.65 -2.34 10.45
CA ASP A 95 -4.38 -3.25 11.35
C ASP A 95 -3.49 -4.33 11.96
N GLU A 96 -2.49 -4.82 11.24
CA GLU A 96 -1.45 -5.71 11.79
C GLU A 96 -0.53 -4.97 12.77
N LEU A 97 -0.07 -3.78 12.40
CA LEU A 97 0.77 -2.94 13.27
C LEU A 97 0.04 -2.52 14.55
N ARG A 98 -1.29 -2.40 14.53
CA ARG A 98 -2.10 -2.16 15.73
C ARG A 98 -1.97 -3.25 16.79
N GLN A 99 -1.65 -4.48 16.38
CA GLN A 99 -1.51 -5.63 17.28
C GLN A 99 -0.11 -5.72 17.88
N VAL A 100 0.93 -5.27 17.14
CA VAL A 100 2.33 -5.46 17.53
C VAL A 100 3.04 -4.20 18.03
N LEU A 101 2.56 -3.01 17.67
CA LEU A 101 3.17 -1.75 18.09
C LEU A 101 2.51 -1.14 19.34
N PRO A 102 3.32 -0.61 20.28
CA PRO A 102 2.79 0.15 21.41
C PRO A 102 1.91 1.33 20.97
N VAL A 103 0.87 1.65 21.76
CA VAL A 103 -0.07 2.76 21.49
C VAL A 103 0.65 4.09 21.22
N HIS A 104 1.65 4.43 22.05
CA HIS A 104 2.37 5.69 21.92
C HIS A 104 3.13 5.80 20.59
N LEU A 105 3.76 4.71 20.15
CA LEU A 105 4.49 4.66 18.88
C LEU A 105 3.52 4.79 17.70
N ARG A 106 2.34 4.17 17.79
CA ARG A 106 1.29 4.33 16.77
C ARG A 106 0.79 5.76 16.68
N GLY A 107 0.48 6.39 17.81
CA GLY A 107 0.07 7.79 17.85
C GLY A 107 1.13 8.73 17.25
N ASP A 108 2.40 8.45 17.51
CA ASP A 108 3.53 9.18 16.93
C ASP A 108 3.60 9.05 15.40
N LEU A 109 3.48 7.82 14.88
CA LEU A 109 3.49 7.53 13.45
C LEU A 109 2.28 8.13 12.74
N ASP A 110 1.08 7.98 13.32
CA ASP A 110 -0.17 8.54 12.79
C ASP A 110 -0.11 10.06 12.72
N SER A 111 0.41 10.70 13.77
CA SER A 111 0.63 12.15 13.79
C SER A 111 1.58 12.59 12.68
N ILE A 112 2.73 11.93 12.52
CA ILE A 112 3.67 12.23 11.43
C ILE A 112 3.01 12.05 10.06
N ALA A 113 2.26 10.95 9.86
CA ALA A 113 1.57 10.65 8.60
C ALA A 113 0.53 11.73 8.24
N ILE A 114 -0.24 12.20 9.21
CA ILE A 114 -1.21 13.29 9.02
C ILE A 114 -0.50 14.57 8.57
N TYR A 115 0.55 14.99 9.28
CA TYR A 115 1.30 16.19 8.91
C TYR A 115 1.93 16.06 7.52
N LEU A 116 2.57 14.93 7.21
CA LEU A 116 3.14 14.69 5.88
C LEU A 116 2.09 14.78 4.77
N SER A 117 0.90 14.21 4.98
CA SER A 117 -0.19 14.26 4.02
C SER A 117 -0.69 15.70 3.81
N VAL A 118 -0.92 16.45 4.89
CA VAL A 118 -1.40 17.83 4.83
C VAL A 118 -0.37 18.75 4.19
N THR A 119 0.86 18.76 4.71
CA THR A 119 1.95 19.62 4.19
C THR A 119 2.28 19.27 2.75
N GLY A 120 2.37 17.98 2.41
CA GLY A 120 2.63 17.51 1.05
C GLY A 120 1.56 17.94 0.06
N ARG A 121 0.27 17.83 0.44
CA ARG A 121 -0.84 18.29 -0.40
C ARG A 121 -0.79 19.81 -0.65
N ARG A 122 -0.55 20.59 0.40
CA ARG A 122 -0.44 22.06 0.28
C ARG A 122 0.69 22.46 -0.66
N LEU A 123 1.85 21.82 -0.51
CA LEU A 123 3.01 22.02 -1.38
C LEU A 123 2.71 21.64 -2.84
N GLN A 124 2.05 20.50 -3.09
CA GLN A 124 1.67 20.12 -4.47
C GLN A 124 0.73 21.12 -5.15
N THR A 125 -0.10 21.83 -4.36
CA THR A 125 -1.01 22.86 -4.87
C THR A 125 -0.41 24.28 -4.87
N ALA A 126 0.81 24.46 -4.38
CA ALA A 126 1.42 25.78 -4.24
C ALA A 126 1.80 26.34 -5.62
N PRO A 127 1.33 27.56 -5.97
CA PRO A 127 1.70 28.18 -7.23
C PRO A 127 3.17 28.62 -7.21
N GLY A 128 3.83 28.59 -8.36
CA GLY A 128 5.16 29.18 -8.53
C GLY A 128 6.32 28.37 -7.96
N LEU A 129 6.12 27.08 -7.66
CA LEU A 129 7.22 26.18 -7.33
C LEU A 129 8.06 25.86 -8.58
N ASP A 130 9.38 25.93 -8.41
CA ASP A 130 10.31 25.51 -9.46
C ASP A 130 10.44 23.98 -9.54
N ALA A 131 10.98 23.48 -10.65
CA ALA A 131 11.14 22.05 -10.90
C ALA A 131 12.02 21.36 -9.84
N ALA A 132 13.04 22.05 -9.32
CA ALA A 132 13.92 21.52 -8.28
C ALA A 132 13.16 21.29 -6.96
N SER A 133 12.33 22.25 -6.57
CA SER A 133 11.49 22.17 -5.38
C SER A 133 10.45 21.06 -5.54
N HIS A 134 9.85 20.89 -6.71
CA HIS A 134 8.97 19.75 -7.00
C HIS A 134 9.69 18.41 -6.78
N GLN A 135 10.91 18.28 -7.28
CA GLN A 135 11.70 17.07 -7.15
C GLN A 135 12.10 16.79 -5.69
N ASP A 136 12.49 17.83 -4.95
CA ASP A 136 12.79 17.74 -3.52
C ASP A 136 11.57 17.29 -2.71
N ILE A 137 10.40 17.85 -2.99
CA ILE A 137 9.13 17.49 -2.34
C ILE A 137 8.85 16.00 -2.58
N LEU A 138 8.91 15.53 -3.83
CA LEU A 138 8.67 14.13 -4.17
C LEU A 138 9.65 13.20 -3.45
N TYR A 139 10.94 13.55 -3.45
CA TYR A 139 11.99 12.74 -2.80
C TYR A 139 11.81 12.67 -1.28
N ILE A 140 11.54 13.79 -0.63
CA ILE A 140 11.35 13.85 0.83
C ILE A 140 10.07 13.12 1.22
N SER A 141 8.96 13.34 0.50
CA SER A 141 7.70 12.63 0.73
C SER A 141 7.86 11.11 0.57
N ALA A 142 8.59 10.65 -0.46
CA ALA A 142 8.87 9.23 -0.65
C ALA A 142 9.68 8.63 0.51
N ARG A 143 10.75 9.31 0.94
CA ARG A 143 11.56 8.86 2.09
C ARG A 143 10.78 8.86 3.40
N ALA A 144 9.94 9.88 3.62
CA ALA A 144 9.10 9.96 4.79
C ALA A 144 8.07 8.82 4.80
N GLY A 145 7.45 8.52 3.65
CA GLY A 145 6.57 7.39 3.46
C GLY A 145 7.26 6.05 3.77
N MET A 146 8.44 5.82 3.20
CA MET A 146 9.22 4.60 3.49
C MET A 146 9.57 4.46 4.98
N ALA A 147 9.91 5.57 5.65
CA ALA A 147 10.17 5.56 7.08
C ALA A 147 8.91 5.24 7.91
N LEU A 148 7.73 5.68 7.48
CA LEU A 148 6.46 5.28 8.10
C LEU A 148 6.16 3.81 7.85
N ASP A 149 6.37 3.33 6.62
CA ASP A 149 6.16 1.93 6.22
C ASP A 149 7.03 0.97 7.03
N LEU A 150 8.22 1.43 7.47
CA LEU A 150 9.14 0.67 8.32
C LEU A 150 8.97 0.94 9.83
N ALA A 151 7.91 1.67 10.23
CA ALA A 151 7.67 2.10 11.61
C ALA A 151 8.87 2.79 12.28
N HIS A 152 9.59 3.63 11.54
CA HIS A 152 10.82 4.30 11.97
C HIS A 152 10.58 5.79 12.26
N PRO A 153 10.02 6.14 13.44
CA PRO A 153 9.47 7.47 13.74
C PRO A 153 10.52 8.59 13.65
N THR A 154 11.76 8.32 14.07
CA THR A 154 12.85 9.31 14.04
C THR A 154 13.20 9.70 12.60
N ALA A 155 13.21 8.73 11.68
CA ALA A 155 13.47 9.03 10.27
C ALA A 155 12.28 9.75 9.63
N ALA A 156 11.06 9.27 9.89
CA ALA A 156 9.85 9.90 9.36
C ALA A 156 9.72 11.36 9.84
N ARG A 157 10.03 11.63 11.12
CA ARG A 157 10.02 12.97 11.70
C ARG A 157 11.11 13.87 11.11
N ARG A 158 12.31 13.34 10.89
CA ARG A 158 13.39 14.08 10.21
C ARG A 158 12.96 14.53 8.81
N GLU A 159 12.35 13.64 8.03
CA GLU A 159 11.88 13.99 6.69
C GLU A 159 10.69 14.96 6.74
N LEU A 160 9.79 14.82 7.70
CA LEU A 160 8.71 15.80 7.93
C LEU A 160 9.27 17.20 8.22
N GLU A 161 10.28 17.34 9.08
CA GLU A 161 10.87 18.65 9.35
C GLU A 161 11.57 19.25 8.12
N ARG A 162 12.16 18.42 7.25
CA ARG A 162 12.68 18.87 5.95
C ARG A 162 11.56 19.36 5.03
N LEU A 163 10.42 18.65 4.99
CA LEU A 163 9.27 19.06 4.20
C LEU A 163 8.67 20.38 4.71
N LYS A 164 8.55 20.54 6.04
CA LYS A 164 8.12 21.81 6.65
C LYS A 164 9.09 22.96 6.35
N ALA A 165 10.39 22.69 6.28
CA ALA A 165 11.36 23.72 5.90
C ALA A 165 11.15 24.20 4.45
N ILE A 166 10.79 23.29 3.53
CA ILE A 166 10.38 23.67 2.17
C ILE A 166 9.09 24.48 2.21
N ALA A 167 8.07 24.03 2.95
CA ALA A 167 6.81 24.76 3.09
C ALA A 167 7.04 26.22 3.54
N ARG A 168 7.86 26.44 4.58
CA ARG A 168 8.23 27.78 5.05
C ARG A 168 8.92 28.61 3.98
N ARG A 169 9.88 28.05 3.24
CA ARG A 169 10.56 28.73 2.13
C ARG A 169 9.60 29.16 1.02
N CYS A 170 8.58 28.35 0.76
CA CYS A 170 7.59 28.56 -0.28
C CYS A 170 6.38 29.39 0.19
N GLY A 171 6.39 29.91 1.43
CA GLY A 171 5.27 30.68 1.98
C GLY A 171 4.01 29.86 2.24
N VAL A 172 4.14 28.53 2.31
CA VAL A 172 3.05 27.60 2.60
C VAL A 172 3.03 27.33 4.10
N GLU A 173 1.87 27.50 4.74
CA GLU A 173 1.73 27.12 6.14
C GLU A 173 1.95 25.61 6.31
N PRO A 174 2.89 25.18 7.17
CA PRO A 174 3.18 23.77 7.40
C PRO A 174 2.03 23.01 8.05
#